data_AF-A0A3D1QWE0-F1
#
_entry.id   AF-A0A3D1QWE0-F1
#
_cell.length_a   1.000
_cell.length_b   1.000
_cell.length_c   1.000
_cell.angle_alpha   90.00
_cell.angle_beta   90.00
_cell.angle_gamma   90.00
#
_symmetry.space_group_name_H-M   'P 1'
#
loop_
_entity.id
_entity.type
_entity.pdbx_description
1 polymer ?
#
loop_
_entity_poly.entity_id
_entity_poly.type
_entity_poly.pdbx_seq_one_letter_code
_entity_poly.pdbx_strand_id
1 'polypeptide(L)'
;ALALALALALALAACPKQQDAARPSYAGPPKAFKLLSTVEEAESASRSEKREDLFVQSETGAPTPVVVAAGQIGPLSRQGARAQLFGDEAGTRGWEVDNFVLLEIGDEKGEIQKRVAIGYQQGATLGSELIDTVGRMKFSFEPGEVELSSLLPADQPFTIKATALDVGGVGRVSDLYLILSPGSAGTVDDDDLRNQ
;
A
#
# COMPACT_ATOMS: atom_id res chain seq x y z
N ALA A 1 67.66 -32.65 21.38
CA ALA A 1 67.16 -32.34 20.02
C ALA A 1 65.64 -32.28 20.14
N LEU A 2 65.04 -31.11 20.36
CA LEU A 2 64.81 -29.99 19.44
C LEU A 2 63.84 -30.38 18.30
N ALA A 3 62.72 -29.62 18.27
CA ALA A 3 61.78 -29.39 17.18
C ALA A 3 60.75 -30.49 16.84
N LEU A 4 59.48 -30.23 17.19
CA LEU A 4 58.41 -30.18 16.18
C LEU A 4 57.20 -29.39 16.72
N ALA A 5 57.23 -28.08 16.45
CA ALA A 5 56.05 -27.22 16.51
C ALA A 5 55.55 -26.99 15.08
N LEU A 6 54.29 -26.58 14.98
CA LEU A 6 53.59 -26.05 13.79
C LEU A 6 53.22 -27.08 12.71
N ALA A 7 51.93 -27.35 12.60
CA ALA A 7 51.11 -26.85 11.49
C ALA A 7 49.77 -27.62 11.43
N LEU A 8 48.69 -27.03 11.92
CA LEU A 8 47.34 -27.24 11.35
C LEU A 8 46.35 -26.18 11.88
N ALA A 9 46.67 -24.90 11.66
CA ALA A 9 45.78 -23.79 11.96
C ALA A 9 45.62 -22.93 10.70
N LEU A 10 44.92 -23.45 9.68
CA LEU A 10 44.69 -22.75 8.40
C LEU A 10 43.35 -23.16 7.75
N ALA A 11 42.28 -23.33 8.55
CA ALA A 11 40.92 -23.60 8.05
C ALA A 11 39.91 -22.50 8.37
N LEU A 12 40.36 -21.25 8.52
CA LEU A 12 39.50 -20.10 8.85
C LEU A 12 39.87 -18.88 7.99
N ALA A 13 39.53 -18.89 6.70
CA ALA A 13 39.49 -17.66 5.88
C ALA A 13 38.84 -17.91 4.50
N ALA A 14 37.59 -18.34 4.46
CA ALA A 14 36.80 -18.23 3.24
C ALA A 14 35.30 -18.17 3.57
N CYS A 15 34.88 -17.15 4.33
CA CYS A 15 33.50 -16.71 4.26
C CYS A 15 33.34 -16.03 2.89
N PRO A 16 32.56 -16.57 1.94
CA PRO A 16 32.22 -15.84 0.74
C PRO A 16 31.51 -14.57 1.18
N LYS A 17 32.11 -13.42 0.87
CA LYS A 17 31.50 -12.10 1.05
C LYS A 17 30.19 -12.15 0.27
N GLN A 18 29.08 -12.29 0.99
CA GLN A 18 27.74 -12.31 0.43
C GLN A 18 27.57 -10.96 -0.27
N GLN A 19 27.79 -10.92 -1.59
CA GLN A 19 27.44 -9.76 -2.39
C GLN A 19 25.92 -9.67 -2.28
N ASP A 20 25.45 -8.71 -1.50
CA ASP A 20 24.06 -8.30 -1.53
C ASP A 20 23.72 -8.05 -2.99
N ALA A 21 22.94 -8.95 -3.58
CA ALA A 21 22.40 -8.76 -4.91
C ALA A 21 21.69 -7.41 -4.86
N ALA A 22 22.19 -6.44 -5.62
CA ALA A 22 21.69 -5.08 -5.61
C ALA A 22 20.18 -5.15 -5.87
N ARG A 23 19.39 -4.86 -4.83
CA ARG A 23 17.93 -4.83 -4.95
C ARG A 23 17.60 -3.81 -6.04
N PRO A 24 16.65 -4.10 -6.95
CA PRO A 24 16.17 -3.11 -7.89
C PRO A 24 15.79 -1.83 -7.14
N SER A 25 16.39 -0.71 -7.51
CA SER A 25 16.07 0.60 -6.93
C SER A 25 15.63 1.53 -8.06
N TYR A 26 14.39 2.01 -7.95
CA TYR A 26 13.85 2.97 -8.91
C TYR A 26 14.54 4.32 -8.71
N ALA A 27 15.20 4.82 -9.76
CA ALA A 27 15.94 6.08 -9.73
C ALA A 27 15.31 7.19 -10.60
N GLY A 28 14.13 6.95 -11.18
CA GLY A 28 13.43 7.91 -12.04
C GLY A 28 12.68 8.98 -11.26
N PRO A 29 12.14 10.02 -11.94
CA PRO A 29 11.26 10.99 -11.27
C PRO A 29 10.01 10.30 -10.70
N PRO A 30 9.37 10.88 -9.66
CA PRO A 30 8.11 10.37 -9.16
C PRO A 30 7.05 10.21 -10.26
N LYS A 31 6.28 9.13 -10.20
CA LYS A 31 5.18 8.86 -11.14
C LYS A 31 3.87 8.80 -10.38
N ALA A 32 2.93 9.66 -10.76
CA ALA A 32 1.61 9.71 -10.15
C ALA A 32 0.58 8.98 -11.02
N PHE A 33 -0.33 8.25 -10.37
CA PHE A 33 -1.42 7.53 -10.99
C PHE A 33 -2.72 7.84 -10.25
N LYS A 34 -3.70 8.40 -10.96
CA LYS A 34 -5.00 8.72 -10.37
C LYS A 34 -5.78 7.44 -10.09
N LEU A 35 -6.11 7.20 -8.82
CA LEU A 35 -6.92 6.07 -8.37
C LEU A 35 -8.40 6.42 -8.34
N LEU A 36 -8.74 7.57 -7.74
CA LEU A 36 -10.12 8.04 -7.60
C LEU A 36 -10.21 9.51 -7.98
N SER A 37 -11.35 9.90 -8.54
CA SER A 37 -11.70 11.31 -8.75
C SER A 37 -12.57 11.80 -7.61
N THR A 38 -12.43 13.09 -7.29
CA THR A 38 -13.27 13.76 -6.30
C THR A 38 -14.75 13.53 -6.60
N VAL A 39 -15.49 13.15 -5.57
CA VAL A 39 -16.94 13.10 -5.55
C VAL A 39 -17.42 13.89 -4.36
N GLU A 40 -18.16 14.96 -4.64
CA GLU A 40 -18.77 15.82 -3.64
C GLU A 40 -19.75 15.05 -2.75
N GLU A 41 -20.02 15.63 -1.58
CA GLU A 41 -20.94 15.07 -0.60
C GLU A 41 -22.34 14.86 -1.19
N ALA A 42 -22.84 13.64 -1.06
CA ALA A 42 -24.19 13.27 -1.44
C ALA A 42 -24.71 12.14 -0.56
N GLU A 43 -26.02 12.17 -0.30
CA GLU A 43 -26.74 11.12 0.44
C GLU A 43 -26.49 9.74 -0.17
N SER A 44 -26.00 8.81 0.64
CA SER A 44 -25.71 7.44 0.25
C SER A 44 -26.95 6.69 -0.22
N ALA A 45 -28.12 7.06 0.29
CA ALA A 45 -29.41 6.55 -0.17
C ALA A 45 -29.73 6.90 -1.64
N SER A 46 -29.10 7.94 -2.20
CA SER A 46 -29.27 8.31 -3.61
C SER A 46 -28.41 7.46 -4.57
N ARG A 47 -27.46 6.68 -4.03
CA ARG A 47 -26.54 5.85 -4.81
C ARG A 47 -27.12 4.46 -5.02
N SER A 48 -27.15 4.02 -6.28
CA SER A 48 -27.71 2.71 -6.64
C SER A 48 -26.71 1.56 -6.58
N GLU A 49 -25.41 1.85 -6.75
CA GLU A 49 -24.37 0.83 -6.77
C GLU A 49 -23.93 0.45 -5.35
N LYS A 50 -23.90 -0.84 -5.09
CA LYS A 50 -23.57 -1.44 -3.79
C LYS A 50 -22.56 -2.57 -3.96
N ARG A 51 -21.74 -2.79 -2.94
CA ARG A 51 -20.86 -3.97 -2.84
C ARG A 51 -21.55 -5.06 -2.04
N GLU A 52 -22.49 -5.75 -2.68
CA GLU A 52 -23.26 -6.86 -2.07
C GLU A 52 -22.39 -8.07 -1.68
N ASP A 53 -21.19 -8.15 -2.22
CA ASP A 53 -20.17 -9.15 -1.87
C ASP A 53 -19.41 -8.79 -0.58
N LEU A 54 -19.56 -7.57 -0.08
CA LEU A 54 -18.84 -7.01 1.05
C LEU A 54 -19.78 -6.79 2.24
N PHE A 55 -19.35 -7.26 3.40
CA PHE A 55 -20.00 -6.98 4.67
C PHE A 55 -19.09 -6.09 5.52
N VAL A 56 -19.62 -4.99 6.04
CA VAL A 56 -18.91 -4.08 6.93
C VAL A 56 -19.61 -4.07 8.28
N GLN A 57 -18.82 -4.23 9.35
CA GLN A 57 -19.32 -4.07 10.71
C GLN A 57 -19.71 -2.61 10.94
N SER A 58 -20.97 -2.39 11.31
CA SER A 58 -21.52 -1.06 11.56
C SER A 58 -22.49 -1.10 12.73
N GLU A 59 -22.43 -0.09 13.60
CA GLU A 59 -23.34 0.08 14.73
C GLU A 59 -24.63 0.80 14.32
N THR A 60 -24.59 1.61 13.26
CA THR A 60 -25.63 2.60 12.94
C THR A 60 -26.10 2.57 11.48
N GLY A 61 -25.48 1.76 10.62
CA GLY A 61 -25.73 1.70 9.19
C GLY A 61 -26.14 0.31 8.67
N ALA A 62 -26.56 0.26 7.40
CA ALA A 62 -26.74 -1.00 6.70
C ALA A 62 -25.35 -1.62 6.42
N PRO A 63 -25.12 -2.90 6.70
CA PRO A 63 -23.79 -3.50 6.62
C PRO A 63 -23.24 -3.62 5.19
N THR A 64 -24.11 -3.46 4.19
CA THR A 64 -23.71 -3.44 2.77
C THR A 64 -23.32 -2.03 2.36
N PRO A 65 -22.05 -1.76 2.03
CA PRO A 65 -21.62 -0.42 1.66
C PRO A 65 -22.07 -0.03 0.23
N VAL A 66 -22.34 1.26 0.05
CA VAL A 66 -22.58 1.88 -1.26
C VAL A 66 -21.27 2.32 -1.91
N VAL A 67 -21.23 2.31 -3.24
CA VAL A 67 -20.08 2.79 -4.01
C VAL A 67 -20.15 4.31 -4.17
N VAL A 68 -19.14 5.00 -3.64
CA VAL A 68 -18.99 6.45 -3.77
C VAL A 68 -18.27 6.80 -5.07
N ALA A 69 -17.15 6.13 -5.31
CA ALA A 69 -16.33 6.28 -6.51
C ALA A 69 -15.54 5.00 -6.75
N ALA A 70 -15.21 4.70 -8.00
CA ALA A 70 -14.34 3.59 -8.35
C ALA A 70 -13.37 3.98 -9.46
N GLY A 71 -12.20 3.37 -9.45
CA GLY A 71 -11.20 3.53 -10.49
C GLY A 71 -10.25 2.34 -10.51
N GLN A 72 -9.56 2.18 -11.64
CA GLN A 72 -8.62 1.08 -11.84
C GLN A 72 -7.40 1.58 -12.60
N ILE A 73 -6.22 1.16 -12.16
CA ILE A 73 -4.95 1.45 -12.81
C ILE A 73 -4.16 0.16 -13.05
N GLY A 74 -3.26 0.23 -14.02
CA GLY A 74 -2.29 -0.81 -14.33
C GLY A 74 -2.52 -1.52 -15.67
N PRO A 75 -1.67 -2.50 -16.00
CA PRO A 75 -0.58 -3.03 -15.16
C PRO A 75 0.54 -2.00 -14.91
N LEU A 76 1.06 -1.96 -13.68
CA LEU A 76 2.17 -1.11 -13.24
C LEU A 76 3.31 -1.97 -12.70
N SER A 77 4.54 -1.46 -12.76
CA SER A 77 5.70 -2.08 -12.10
C SER A 77 6.30 -1.11 -11.09
N ARG A 78 6.54 -1.59 -9.86
CA ARG A 78 7.11 -0.78 -8.78
C ARG A 78 8.61 -0.54 -8.98
N GLN A 79 9.35 -1.52 -9.51
CA GLN A 79 10.80 -1.43 -9.74
C GLN A 79 11.57 -1.00 -8.48
N GLY A 80 11.10 -1.43 -7.30
CA GLY A 80 11.66 -1.01 -6.01
C GLY A 80 11.33 0.41 -5.56
N ALA A 81 10.47 1.14 -6.27
CA ALA A 81 9.95 2.44 -5.85
C ALA A 81 9.18 2.34 -4.52
N ARG A 82 9.18 3.45 -3.78
CA ARG A 82 8.26 3.70 -2.67
C ARG A 82 6.88 4.02 -3.21
N ALA A 83 5.82 3.50 -2.60
CA ALA A 83 4.45 3.62 -3.08
C ALA A 83 3.55 4.23 -2.00
N GLN A 84 3.13 5.48 -2.19
CA GLN A 84 2.37 6.24 -1.19
C GLN A 84 1.12 6.89 -1.79
N LEU A 85 0.13 7.18 -0.92
CA LEU A 85 -1.12 7.83 -1.33
C LEU A 85 -1.13 9.34 -1.05
N PHE A 86 -1.69 10.10 -1.99
CA PHE A 86 -1.78 11.57 -1.97
C PHE A 86 -3.11 12.06 -2.52
N GLY A 87 -3.50 13.29 -2.19
CA GLY A 87 -4.71 13.94 -2.72
C GLY A 87 -4.50 14.74 -4.00
N ASP A 88 -3.29 14.74 -4.57
CA ASP A 88 -2.98 15.38 -5.84
C ASP A 88 -1.82 14.71 -6.57
N GLU A 89 -1.71 15.02 -7.85
CA GLU A 89 -0.64 14.52 -8.72
C GLU A 89 0.75 15.04 -8.29
N ALA A 90 0.80 16.25 -7.73
CA ALA A 90 2.03 16.88 -7.27
C ALA A 90 2.58 16.28 -5.96
N GLY A 91 1.81 15.46 -5.25
CA GLY A 91 2.21 14.84 -4.00
C GLY A 91 2.31 15.82 -2.83
N THR A 92 1.52 16.89 -2.85
CA THR A 92 1.56 17.97 -1.85
C THR A 92 0.34 18.02 -0.95
N ARG A 93 -0.77 17.43 -1.36
CA ARG A 93 -2.03 17.47 -0.61
C ARG A 93 -2.35 16.13 0.07
N GLY A 94 -2.95 16.24 1.24
CA GLY A 94 -3.67 15.13 1.87
C GLY A 94 -4.95 14.79 1.12
N TRP A 95 -5.63 13.72 1.55
CA TRP A 95 -6.85 13.22 0.94
C TRP A 95 -7.88 12.80 2.00
N GLU A 96 -9.14 12.73 1.60
CA GLU A 96 -10.27 12.45 2.50
C GLU A 96 -11.22 11.40 1.91
N VAL A 97 -11.84 10.62 2.79
CA VAL A 97 -12.91 9.67 2.49
C VAL A 97 -13.88 9.60 3.67
N ASP A 98 -15.19 9.49 3.40
CA ASP A 98 -16.18 9.50 4.48
C ASP A 98 -16.19 8.21 5.32
N ASN A 99 -16.02 7.04 4.71
CA ASN A 99 -15.71 5.83 5.50
C ASN A 99 -14.39 5.24 5.06
N PHE A 100 -14.33 4.53 3.94
CA PHE A 100 -13.08 3.85 3.58
C PHE A 100 -12.92 3.67 2.08
N VAL A 101 -11.67 3.46 1.68
CA VAL A 101 -11.29 2.99 0.34
C VAL A 101 -10.88 1.54 0.45
N LEU A 102 -11.52 0.67 -0.34
CA LEU A 102 -11.06 -0.69 -0.60
C LEU A 102 -10.09 -0.67 -1.77
N LEU A 103 -8.88 -1.18 -1.56
CA LEU A 103 -7.92 -1.47 -2.61
C LEU A 103 -7.90 -2.97 -2.88
N GLU A 104 -8.18 -3.35 -4.11
CA GLU A 104 -8.04 -4.72 -4.60
C GLU A 104 -6.83 -4.75 -5.53
N ILE A 105 -5.75 -5.39 -5.06
CA ILE A 105 -4.46 -5.48 -5.75
C ILE A 105 -4.43 -6.78 -6.53
N GLY A 106 -4.34 -6.68 -7.86
CA GLY A 106 -4.29 -7.82 -8.76
C GLY A 106 -2.93 -8.02 -9.41
N ASP A 107 -2.75 -9.17 -10.04
CA ASP A 107 -1.59 -9.45 -10.90
C ASP A 107 -1.73 -8.75 -12.27
N GLU A 108 -0.84 -9.09 -13.21
CA GLU A 108 -0.86 -8.59 -14.60
C GLU A 108 -2.12 -9.00 -15.37
N LYS A 109 -2.77 -10.11 -14.98
CA LYS A 109 -4.01 -10.61 -15.59
C LYS A 109 -5.26 -10.00 -14.94
N GLY A 110 -5.10 -9.25 -13.86
CA GLY A 110 -6.19 -8.68 -13.08
C GLY A 110 -6.78 -9.64 -12.05
N GLU A 111 -6.16 -10.78 -11.79
CA GLU A 111 -6.58 -11.69 -10.73
C GLU A 111 -6.21 -11.09 -9.37
N ILE A 112 -7.21 -10.86 -8.51
CA ILE A 112 -7.01 -10.22 -7.21
C ILE A 112 -6.16 -11.13 -6.30
N GLN A 113 -5.01 -10.61 -5.87
CA GLN A 113 -4.07 -11.28 -4.98
C GLN A 113 -4.19 -10.81 -3.54
N LYS A 114 -4.65 -9.57 -3.32
CA LYS A 114 -4.74 -8.97 -1.99
C LYS A 114 -5.82 -7.90 -1.93
N ARG A 115 -6.44 -7.75 -0.76
CA ARG A 115 -7.40 -6.68 -0.44
C ARG A 115 -6.99 -5.95 0.81
N VAL A 116 -7.10 -4.64 0.81
CA VAL A 116 -6.90 -3.81 2.00
C VAL A 116 -7.91 -2.68 2.07
N ALA A 117 -8.33 -2.33 3.28
CA ALA A 117 -9.19 -1.18 3.55
C ALA A 117 -8.38 -0.04 4.20
N ILE A 118 -8.63 1.19 3.79
CA ILE A 118 -8.02 2.39 4.35
C ILE A 118 -9.12 3.39 4.68
N GLY A 119 -9.19 3.83 5.93
CA GLY A 119 -10.22 4.76 6.38
C GLY A 119 -10.84 4.34 7.70
N TYR A 120 -11.98 4.94 8.02
CA TYR A 120 -12.77 4.67 9.21
C TYR A 120 -13.74 3.51 8.97
N GLN A 121 -13.40 2.33 9.47
CA GLN A 121 -14.25 1.12 9.48
C GLN A 121 -13.84 0.18 10.62
N GLN A 122 -14.80 -0.53 11.22
CA GLN A 122 -14.55 -1.41 12.38
C GLN A 122 -14.17 -2.86 12.01
N GLY A 123 -14.36 -3.23 10.75
CA GLY A 123 -14.03 -4.53 10.18
C GLY A 123 -14.81 -4.73 8.89
N ALA A 124 -14.16 -5.27 7.86
CA ALA A 124 -14.81 -5.60 6.60
C ALA A 124 -14.46 -7.02 6.18
N THR A 125 -15.45 -7.76 5.66
CA THR A 125 -15.28 -9.14 5.19
C THR A 125 -15.88 -9.32 3.81
N LEU A 126 -15.15 -10.01 2.91
CA LEU A 126 -15.66 -10.43 1.61
C LEU A 126 -15.84 -11.94 1.64
N GLY A 127 -17.09 -12.41 1.67
CA GLY A 127 -17.39 -13.80 1.99
C GLY A 127 -16.86 -14.18 3.38
N SER A 128 -15.91 -15.11 3.44
CA SER A 128 -15.22 -15.52 4.69
C SER A 128 -13.86 -14.87 4.91
N GLU A 129 -13.39 -14.03 3.98
CA GLU A 129 -12.10 -13.35 4.05
C GLU A 129 -12.23 -12.07 4.88
N LEU A 130 -11.44 -11.94 5.95
CA LEU A 130 -11.28 -10.67 6.66
C LEU A 130 -10.33 -9.76 5.86
N ILE A 131 -10.76 -8.54 5.59
CA ILE A 131 -9.95 -7.56 4.86
C ILE A 131 -9.03 -6.84 5.84
N ASP A 132 -7.74 -6.85 5.51
CA ASP A 132 -6.72 -6.15 6.30
C ASP A 132 -6.94 -4.63 6.26
N THR A 133 -6.59 -3.96 7.36
CA THR A 133 -6.67 -2.50 7.45
C THR A 133 -5.28 -1.89 7.37
N VAL A 134 -5.13 -0.82 6.60
CA VAL A 134 -3.86 -0.09 6.45
C VAL A 134 -4.01 1.32 7.00
N GLY A 135 -3.07 1.73 7.85
CA GLY A 135 -3.08 3.04 8.49
C GLY A 135 -4.04 3.11 9.68
N ARG A 136 -4.36 4.34 10.09
CA ARG A 136 -5.25 4.62 11.23
C ARG A 136 -6.71 4.73 10.76
N MET A 137 -7.64 4.39 11.64
CA MET A 137 -9.07 4.63 11.41
C MET A 137 -9.38 6.13 11.52
N LYS A 138 -9.52 6.78 10.36
CA LYS A 138 -9.83 8.22 10.25
C LYS A 138 -10.36 8.57 8.86
N PHE A 139 -10.91 9.77 8.74
CA PHE A 139 -11.54 10.30 7.53
C PHE A 139 -10.60 11.13 6.64
N SER A 140 -9.49 11.63 7.18
CA SER A 140 -8.53 12.49 6.48
C SER A 140 -7.09 12.05 6.71
N PHE A 141 -6.27 12.12 5.67
CA PHE A 141 -4.89 11.62 5.66
C PHE A 141 -3.92 12.69 5.17
N GLU A 142 -2.77 12.79 5.85
CA GLU A 142 -1.68 13.69 5.43
C GLU A 142 -1.05 13.19 4.12
N PRO A 143 -0.42 14.07 3.31
CA PRO A 143 0.24 13.66 2.08
C PRO A 143 1.29 12.58 2.36
N GLY A 144 1.15 11.43 1.69
CA GLY A 144 2.07 10.30 1.82
C GLY A 144 1.97 9.53 3.14
N GLU A 145 0.98 9.79 3.99
CA GLU A 145 0.82 9.07 5.27
C GLU A 145 0.60 7.58 5.06
N VAL A 146 -0.16 7.21 4.03
CA VAL A 146 -0.48 5.81 3.74
C VAL A 146 0.58 5.24 2.79
N GLU A 147 1.39 4.33 3.34
CA GLU A 147 2.45 3.61 2.64
C GLU A 147 1.98 2.21 2.20
N LEU A 148 2.14 1.91 0.92
CA LEU A 148 1.70 0.66 0.29
C LEU A 148 2.87 -0.21 -0.20
N SER A 149 4.12 0.22 -0.05
CA SER A 149 5.29 -0.48 -0.59
C SER A 149 5.40 -1.97 -0.20
N SER A 150 5.00 -2.33 1.03
CA SER A 150 5.02 -3.73 1.51
C SER A 150 3.87 -4.58 0.97
N LEU A 151 2.84 -3.94 0.43
CA LEU A 151 1.63 -4.60 -0.09
C LEU A 151 1.74 -4.85 -1.59
N LEU A 152 2.46 -3.99 -2.31
CA LEU A 152 2.60 -4.04 -3.76
C LEU A 152 3.83 -4.87 -4.19
N PRO A 153 3.68 -5.72 -5.25
CA PRO A 153 4.81 -6.46 -5.81
C PRO A 153 5.97 -5.52 -6.18
N ALA A 154 7.19 -5.90 -5.80
CA ALA A 154 8.39 -5.12 -6.10
C ALA A 154 8.78 -5.20 -7.58
N ASP A 155 8.78 -6.43 -8.11
CA ASP A 155 9.41 -6.76 -9.39
C ASP A 155 8.43 -7.36 -10.42
N GLN A 156 7.17 -7.53 -10.06
CA GLN A 156 6.13 -8.07 -10.94
C GLN A 156 5.11 -6.98 -11.28
N PRO A 157 4.53 -7.01 -12.51
CA PRO A 157 3.43 -6.13 -12.83
C PRO A 157 2.21 -6.40 -11.93
N PHE A 158 1.50 -5.34 -11.57
CA PHE A 158 0.29 -5.43 -10.75
C PHE A 158 -0.77 -4.43 -11.23
N THR A 159 -2.02 -4.71 -10.90
CA THR A 159 -3.16 -3.81 -11.09
C THR A 159 -3.70 -3.38 -9.74
N ILE A 160 -4.33 -2.21 -9.68
CA ILE A 160 -5.05 -1.75 -8.48
C ILE A 160 -6.43 -1.29 -8.90
N LYS A 161 -7.46 -1.87 -8.30
CA LYS A 161 -8.81 -1.32 -8.29
C LYS A 161 -9.05 -0.65 -6.95
N ALA A 162 -9.38 0.64 -6.99
CA ALA A 162 -9.76 1.41 -5.80
C ALA A 162 -11.28 1.64 -5.83
N THR A 163 -11.94 1.43 -4.69
CA THR A 163 -13.36 1.73 -4.52
C THR A 163 -13.55 2.50 -3.22
N ALA A 164 -13.98 3.76 -3.29
CA ALA A 164 -14.46 4.49 -2.12
C ALA A 164 -15.85 3.99 -1.77
N LEU A 165 -16.03 3.65 -0.49
CA LEU A 165 -17.20 2.97 0.03
C LEU A 165 -17.71 3.71 1.27
N ASP A 166 -19.03 3.71 1.39
CA ASP A 166 -19.76 4.37 2.46
C ASP A 166 -20.82 3.45 3.06
N VAL A 167 -21.04 3.57 4.36
CA VAL A 167 -21.92 2.74 5.19
C VAL A 167 -23.01 3.61 5.82
N GLY A 168 -23.67 4.42 5.01
CA GLY A 168 -24.86 5.20 5.36
C GLY A 168 -24.57 6.69 5.58
N GLY A 169 -25.63 7.50 5.66
CA GLY A 169 -25.47 8.96 5.73
C GLY A 169 -25.04 9.54 4.38
N VAL A 170 -23.91 10.23 4.35
CA VAL A 170 -23.40 10.95 3.18
C VAL A 170 -22.03 10.45 2.76
N GLY A 171 -21.90 10.06 1.49
CA GLY A 171 -20.64 9.55 0.95
C GLY A 171 -19.91 10.58 0.12
N ARG A 172 -18.63 10.85 0.47
CA ARG A 172 -17.69 11.69 -0.31
C ARG A 172 -16.30 11.10 -0.36
N VAL A 173 -15.52 11.50 -1.36
CA VAL A 173 -14.08 11.20 -1.46
C VAL A 173 -13.39 12.33 -2.20
N SER A 174 -12.19 12.73 -1.78
CA SER A 174 -11.35 13.63 -2.57
C SER A 174 -10.68 12.88 -3.72
N ASP A 175 -9.96 13.59 -4.59
CA ASP A 175 -9.01 12.93 -5.48
C ASP A 175 -8.04 12.06 -4.66
N LEU A 176 -7.66 10.92 -5.24
CA LEU A 176 -6.70 10.00 -4.65
C LEU A 176 -5.71 9.56 -5.73
N TYR A 177 -4.43 9.71 -5.43
CA TYR A 177 -3.33 9.35 -6.30
C TYR A 177 -2.40 8.35 -5.60
N LEU A 178 -1.96 7.34 -6.34
CA LEU A 178 -0.78 6.56 -6.01
C LEU A 178 0.44 7.25 -6.61
N ILE A 179 1.43 7.58 -5.79
CA ILE A 179 2.72 8.09 -6.29
C ILE A 179 3.81 7.08 -6.01
N LEU A 180 4.51 6.69 -7.09
CA LEU A 180 5.72 5.88 -7.07
C LEU A 180 6.94 6.79 -7.07
N SER A 181 7.67 6.85 -5.96
CA SER A 181 8.85 7.71 -5.77
C SER A 181 10.12 6.86 -5.63
N PRO A 182 11.31 7.40 -5.93
CA PRO A 182 12.56 6.73 -5.61
C PRO A 182 12.59 6.23 -4.17
N GLY A 183 12.92 4.95 -3.98
CA GLY A 183 13.19 4.43 -2.65
C GLY A 183 14.46 5.10 -2.11
N SER A 184 14.46 5.50 -0.84
CA SER A 184 15.68 5.95 -0.18
C SER A 184 16.71 4.81 -0.26
N ALA A 185 17.73 4.96 -1.10
CA ALA A 185 18.87 4.07 -1.09
C ALA A 185 19.61 4.27 0.24
N GLY A 186 19.32 3.42 1.23
CA GLY A 186 20.11 3.32 2.46
C GLY A 186 20.02 4.51 3.42
N THR A 187 19.03 4.47 4.31
CA THR A 187 19.25 4.82 5.71
C THR A 187 18.73 3.66 6.55
N VAL A 188 19.32 2.49 6.32
CA VAL A 188 19.31 1.44 7.34
C VAL A 188 20.34 1.86 8.37
N ASP A 189 19.97 1.75 9.63
CA ASP A 189 20.72 2.03 10.85
C ASP A 189 22.11 1.35 10.90
N ASP A 190 23.06 1.81 10.09
CA ASP A 190 24.44 1.28 10.03
C ASP A 190 25.46 2.21 10.74
N ASP A 191 24.96 3.28 11.35
CA ASP A 191 25.73 4.25 12.15
C ASP A 191 25.67 3.98 13.66
N ASP A 192 24.76 3.14 14.15
CA ASP A 192 24.54 2.95 15.61
C ASP A 192 25.41 1.85 16.23
N LEU A 193 26.27 1.19 15.45
CA LEU A 193 27.18 0.14 15.92
C LEU A 193 28.67 0.44 15.74
N ARG A 194 29.06 1.67 15.42
CA ARG A 194 30.48 2.06 15.27
C ARG A 194 31.09 2.75 16.49
N ASN A 195 30.33 2.91 17.57
CA ASN A 195 30.76 3.61 18.79
C ASN A 195 30.69 2.76 20.08
N GLN A 196 30.99 1.45 20.02
CA GLN A 196 31.25 0.63 21.21
C GLN A 196 32.60 -0.06 21.14
#